data_AF-A0A1H3E1K5-F1
#
_entry.id   AF-A0A1H3E1K5-F1
#
_cell.length_a   1.000
_cell.length_b   1.000
_cell.length_c   1.000
_cell.angle_alpha   90.00
_cell.angle_beta   90.00
_cell.angle_gamma   90.00
#
_symmetry.space_group_name_H-M   'P 1'
#
loop_
_entity.id
_entity.type
_entity.pdbx_description
1 polymer ?
#
loop_
_entity_poly.entity_id
_entity_poly.type
_entity_poly.pdbx_seq_one_letter_code
_entity_poly.pdbx_strand_id
1 'polypeptide(L)'
;MVAVMELWTQRGGRLGTAAAGIGAALLAQSAGWGQEGQVAAGLLTALVAAFGLPNAAAVRRAVVIAADRPAAQAGRTGRAEDGAAPYPLMEPGLGRAALDRLPMALLMINGHGMVIYANLAARALFERLREGEHYSMSFRAPDLLDALSESLAGAAPSSFDFTLHGDRSRVLSAHVDGGGAGAGAQPGGRRVLCLFQDRTQDMRHARMRTDFIANASHELRTPLSSIKGFIETLQGPARDDEAARERFLGIMQAQAERMQRLVDDLLSLNRIELNEHVAPTDLVDLGEIAHETAESLAPMAEERGTAITTDLPARGPRVRGDRDQLIQAIGNLLENGLKYGGDGPVELSRAPATPDHPGMVGLRVRDHGEGVPAEHIPRLTERFYRVSVKRSRSQGGTGLGLAIVKHILSRHRGELSIESTPGEGSSFTLWLPVERAGAPAAEDDAPGPDAGVPAPSHATGA
;
A
#
# COMPACT_ATOMS: atom_id res chain seq x y z
N MET A 1 17.27 -9.80 -17.14
CA MET A 1 16.13 -9.67 -18.06
C MET A 1 15.43 -11.02 -18.31
N VAL A 2 16.18 -12.12 -18.51
CA VAL A 2 15.61 -13.48 -18.64
C VAL A 2 15.03 -14.02 -17.30
N ALA A 3 15.66 -13.75 -16.16
CA ALA A 3 15.15 -14.15 -14.83
C ALA A 3 13.88 -13.40 -14.36
N VAL A 4 13.63 -12.20 -14.89
CA VAL A 4 12.39 -11.43 -14.63
C VAL A 4 11.24 -11.93 -15.52
N MET A 5 11.56 -12.52 -16.67
CA MET A 5 10.60 -13.16 -17.57
C MET A 5 10.17 -14.55 -17.05
N GLU A 6 11.07 -15.31 -16.42
CA GLU A 6 10.75 -16.61 -15.79
C GLU A 6 9.91 -16.49 -14.50
N LEU A 7 10.13 -15.44 -13.68
CA LEU A 7 9.29 -15.22 -12.49
C LEU A 7 7.86 -14.78 -12.82
N TRP A 8 7.67 -14.09 -13.95
CA TRP A 8 6.34 -13.66 -14.42
C TRP A 8 5.56 -14.79 -15.12
N THR A 9 6.24 -15.74 -15.75
CA THR A 9 5.58 -16.91 -16.37
C THR A 9 5.16 -17.96 -15.33
N GLN A 10 5.81 -18.05 -14.17
CA GLN A 10 5.42 -19.00 -13.11
C GLN A 10 4.20 -18.58 -12.28
N ARG A 11 3.91 -17.28 -12.08
CA ARG A 11 2.73 -16.83 -11.31
C ARG A 11 1.46 -16.62 -12.14
N GLY A 12 1.56 -16.40 -13.46
CA GLY A 12 0.41 -16.15 -14.35
C GLY A 12 0.02 -17.32 -15.27
N GLY A 13 0.87 -18.33 -15.42
CA GLY A 13 0.77 -19.28 -16.54
C GLY A 13 -0.29 -20.38 -16.42
N ARG A 14 -0.70 -20.78 -15.22
CA ARG A 14 -1.60 -21.95 -15.02
C ARG A 14 -3.06 -21.60 -14.74
N LEU A 15 -3.33 -20.44 -14.15
CA LEU A 15 -4.71 -19.96 -13.93
C LEU A 15 -5.27 -19.22 -15.15
N GLY A 16 -4.44 -18.47 -15.88
CA GLY A 16 -4.86 -17.73 -17.09
C GLY A 16 -5.13 -18.64 -18.30
N THR A 17 -4.38 -19.73 -18.46
CA THR A 17 -4.58 -20.71 -19.54
C THR A 17 -5.76 -21.64 -19.25
N ALA A 18 -5.99 -22.03 -18.00
CA ALA A 18 -7.18 -22.76 -17.58
C ALA A 18 -8.46 -21.91 -17.72
N ALA A 19 -8.45 -20.64 -17.30
CA ALA A 19 -9.60 -19.75 -17.46
C ALA A 19 -9.91 -19.42 -18.93
N ALA A 20 -8.89 -19.26 -19.78
CA ALA A 20 -9.07 -19.04 -21.22
C ALA A 20 -9.56 -20.30 -21.96
N GLY A 21 -9.08 -21.49 -21.56
CA GLY A 21 -9.54 -22.78 -22.11
C GLY A 21 -10.98 -23.11 -21.71
N ILE A 22 -11.36 -22.81 -20.47
CA ILE A 22 -12.74 -22.98 -19.97
C ILE A 22 -13.69 -21.97 -20.65
N GLY A 23 -13.27 -20.71 -20.82
CA GLY A 23 -14.07 -19.69 -21.52
C GLY A 23 -14.33 -20.02 -22.99
N ALA A 24 -13.32 -20.52 -23.72
CA ALA A 24 -13.49 -20.93 -25.11
C ALA A 24 -14.35 -22.20 -25.27
N ALA A 25 -14.24 -23.16 -24.35
CA ALA A 25 -15.02 -24.39 -24.35
C ALA A 25 -16.49 -24.18 -23.94
N LEU A 26 -16.77 -23.21 -23.06
CA LEU A 26 -18.13 -22.81 -22.68
C LEU A 26 -18.82 -22.00 -23.79
N LEU A 27 -18.07 -21.16 -24.52
CA LEU A 27 -18.61 -20.38 -25.64
C LEU A 27 -18.90 -21.24 -26.88
N ALA A 28 -18.08 -22.26 -27.16
CA ALA A 28 -18.30 -23.21 -28.26
C ALA A 28 -19.55 -24.09 -28.06
N GLN A 29 -20.03 -24.23 -26.82
CA GLN A 29 -21.23 -24.99 -26.46
C GLN A 29 -22.47 -24.11 -26.23
N SER A 30 -22.37 -22.79 -26.45
CA SER A 30 -23.44 -21.83 -26.14
C SER A 30 -24.52 -21.72 -27.24
N ALA A 31 -24.35 -22.44 -28.36
CA ALA A 31 -25.34 -22.56 -29.44
C ALA A 31 -26.56 -23.37 -28.98
N GLY A 32 -27.38 -22.77 -28.12
CA GLY A 32 -28.57 -23.37 -27.51
C GLY A 32 -28.91 -22.83 -26.11
N TRP A 33 -28.12 -21.93 -25.54
CA TRP A 33 -28.37 -21.41 -24.19
C TRP A 33 -29.41 -20.28 -24.19
N GLY A 34 -30.33 -20.31 -23.22
CA GLY A 34 -31.32 -19.25 -22.98
C GLY A 34 -30.71 -17.96 -22.42
N GLN A 35 -31.55 -16.95 -22.13
CA GLN A 35 -31.13 -15.60 -21.71
C GLN A 35 -30.10 -15.56 -20.57
N GLU A 36 -30.15 -16.49 -19.63
CA GLU A 36 -29.23 -16.54 -18.48
C GLU A 36 -27.78 -16.84 -18.90
N GLY A 37 -27.58 -17.65 -19.95
CA GLY A 37 -26.27 -17.96 -20.50
C GLY A 37 -25.60 -16.77 -21.18
N GLN A 38 -26.40 -15.86 -21.76
CA GLN A 38 -25.89 -14.63 -22.38
C GLN A 38 -25.42 -13.61 -21.32
N VAL A 39 -26.12 -13.54 -20.19
CA VAL A 39 -25.71 -12.70 -19.05
C VAL A 39 -24.40 -13.19 -18.43
N ALA A 40 -24.24 -14.51 -18.28
CA ALA A 40 -23.00 -15.10 -17.81
C ALA A 40 -21.80 -14.80 -18.73
N ALA A 41 -21.99 -14.88 -20.06
CA ALA A 41 -20.96 -14.54 -21.04
C ALA A 41 -20.58 -13.04 -21.03
N GLY A 42 -21.55 -12.15 -20.84
CA GLY A 42 -21.32 -10.71 -20.68
C GLY A 42 -20.52 -10.39 -19.42
N LEU A 43 -20.89 -10.99 -18.29
CA LEU A 43 -20.15 -10.89 -17.02
C LEU A 43 -18.71 -11.40 -17.15
N LEU A 44 -18.49 -12.53 -17.83
CA LEU A 44 -17.15 -13.08 -18.03
C LEU A 44 -16.28 -12.14 -18.89
N THR A 45 -16.88 -11.54 -19.92
CA THR A 45 -16.18 -10.60 -20.82
C THR A 45 -15.82 -9.30 -20.09
N ALA A 46 -16.74 -8.76 -19.29
CA ALA A 46 -16.51 -7.56 -18.47
C ALA A 46 -15.44 -7.81 -17.39
N LEU A 47 -15.45 -8.99 -16.75
CA LEU A 47 -14.41 -9.40 -15.81
C LEU A 47 -13.05 -9.52 -16.52
N VAL A 48 -12.97 -10.17 -17.70
CA VAL A 48 -11.69 -10.29 -18.43
C VAL A 48 -11.15 -8.92 -18.87
N ALA A 49 -12.03 -7.99 -19.28
CA ALA A 49 -11.65 -6.63 -19.66
C ALA A 49 -11.17 -5.80 -18.46
N ALA A 50 -11.85 -5.89 -17.31
CA ALA A 50 -11.48 -5.18 -16.08
C ALA A 50 -10.13 -5.64 -15.50
N PHE A 51 -9.71 -6.87 -15.77
CA PHE A 51 -8.46 -7.46 -15.24
C PHE A 51 -7.27 -7.46 -16.23
N GLY A 52 -7.43 -6.95 -17.46
CA GLY A 52 -6.30 -6.69 -18.38
C GLY A 52 -5.50 -7.93 -18.80
N LEU A 53 -6.15 -9.07 -19.07
CA LEU A 53 -5.45 -10.29 -19.51
C LEU A 53 -4.94 -10.18 -20.97
N PRO A 54 -3.68 -10.56 -21.27
CA PRO A 54 -2.98 -10.23 -22.52
C PRO A 54 -3.50 -10.91 -23.81
N ASN A 55 -4.52 -11.78 -23.76
CA ASN A 55 -5.03 -12.53 -24.92
C ASN A 55 -6.50 -12.22 -25.27
N ALA A 56 -6.94 -10.97 -25.07
CA ALA A 56 -8.30 -10.52 -25.39
C ALA A 56 -8.69 -10.68 -26.88
N ALA A 57 -7.72 -10.67 -27.80
CA ALA A 57 -7.98 -10.80 -29.24
C ALA A 57 -8.36 -12.23 -29.70
N ALA A 58 -7.83 -13.27 -29.03
CA ALA A 58 -8.13 -14.66 -29.36
C ALA A 58 -9.54 -15.07 -28.89
N VAL A 59 -9.95 -14.57 -27.72
CA VAL A 59 -11.31 -14.78 -27.19
C VAL A 59 -12.35 -14.05 -28.05
N ARG A 60 -12.03 -12.85 -28.55
CA ARG A 60 -12.91 -12.11 -29.48
C ARG A 60 -13.13 -12.83 -30.82
N ARG A 61 -12.10 -13.46 -31.40
CA ARG A 61 -12.21 -14.17 -32.69
C ARG A 61 -12.95 -15.50 -32.59
N ALA A 62 -12.86 -16.21 -31.47
CA ALA A 62 -13.59 -17.47 -31.27
C ALA A 62 -15.11 -17.28 -31.23
N VAL A 63 -15.59 -16.12 -30.74
CA VAL A 63 -17.03 -15.80 -30.63
C VAL A 63 -17.67 -15.49 -31.99
N VAL A 64 -16.92 -14.93 -32.94
CA VAL A 64 -17.48 -14.51 -34.24
C VAL A 64 -17.62 -15.68 -35.22
N ILE A 65 -16.75 -16.69 -35.17
CA ILE A 65 -16.78 -17.84 -36.09
C ILE A 65 -17.90 -18.84 -35.74
N ALA A 66 -18.38 -18.84 -34.49
CA ALA A 66 -19.46 -19.73 -34.06
C ALA A 66 -20.86 -19.27 -34.51
N ALA A 67 -21.01 -18.02 -34.98
CA ALA A 67 -22.31 -17.44 -35.32
C ALA A 67 -22.75 -17.64 -36.78
N ASP A 68 -21.91 -18.20 -37.65
CA ASP A 68 -22.12 -18.13 -39.11
C ASP A 68 -22.11 -19.48 -39.86
N ARG A 69 -22.63 -20.56 -39.24
CA ARG A 69 -22.87 -21.83 -39.97
C ARG A 69 -24.36 -22.11 -40.15
N PRO A 70 -24.84 -22.28 -41.40
CA PRO A 70 -26.23 -22.66 -41.65
C PRO A 70 -26.46 -24.12 -41.25
N ALA A 71 -27.58 -24.37 -40.57
CA ALA A 71 -27.99 -25.68 -40.10
C ALA A 71 -28.26 -26.63 -41.27
N ALA A 72 -27.38 -27.61 -41.48
CA ALA A 72 -27.63 -28.73 -42.37
C ALA A 72 -28.25 -29.89 -41.59
N GLN A 73 -29.42 -30.34 -42.06
CA GLN A 73 -30.11 -31.56 -41.62
C GLN A 73 -29.20 -32.78 -41.70
N ALA A 74 -29.11 -33.54 -40.62
CA ALA A 74 -28.66 -34.93 -40.65
C ALA A 74 -29.46 -35.73 -39.63
N GLY A 75 -30.47 -36.47 -40.12
CA GLY A 75 -31.02 -37.59 -39.36
C GLY A 75 -29.99 -38.70 -39.28
N ARG A 76 -29.86 -39.32 -38.11
CA ARG A 76 -29.51 -40.74 -37.99
C ARG A 76 -29.74 -41.25 -36.57
N THR A 77 -30.44 -42.37 -36.54
CA THR A 77 -30.68 -43.29 -35.44
C THR A 77 -29.36 -43.82 -34.86
N GLY A 78 -29.23 -43.79 -33.52
CA GLY A 78 -28.05 -44.29 -32.83
C GLY A 78 -28.25 -44.37 -31.32
N ARG A 79 -28.65 -45.57 -30.88
CA ARG A 79 -28.56 -46.21 -29.56
C ARG A 79 -28.05 -45.36 -28.38
N ALA A 80 -28.88 -45.30 -27.34
CA ALA A 80 -28.62 -44.70 -26.04
C ALA A 80 -27.33 -45.25 -25.40
N GLU A 81 -26.37 -44.36 -25.18
CA GLU A 81 -25.37 -44.48 -24.11
C GLU A 81 -25.87 -43.64 -22.92
N ASP A 82 -25.72 -44.21 -21.72
CA ASP A 82 -26.23 -43.70 -20.46
C ASP A 82 -25.89 -42.22 -20.25
N GLY A 83 -26.95 -41.40 -20.28
CA GLY A 83 -26.88 -39.98 -20.02
C GLY A 83 -26.49 -39.72 -18.58
N ALA A 84 -25.23 -39.34 -18.36
CA ALA A 84 -24.93 -38.43 -17.27
C ALA A 84 -25.83 -37.20 -17.47
N ALA A 85 -26.83 -37.05 -16.62
CA ALA A 85 -27.72 -35.90 -16.63
C ALA A 85 -26.85 -34.64 -16.70
N PRO A 86 -27.11 -33.70 -17.64
CA PRO A 86 -26.40 -32.43 -17.63
C PRO A 86 -26.54 -31.86 -16.22
N TYR A 87 -25.43 -31.63 -15.51
CA TYR A 87 -25.48 -30.93 -14.23
C TYR A 87 -26.38 -29.71 -14.42
N PRO A 88 -27.46 -29.55 -13.64
CA PRO A 88 -28.38 -28.43 -13.83
C PRO A 88 -27.54 -27.15 -13.83
N LEU A 89 -27.55 -26.46 -14.98
CA LEU A 89 -26.82 -25.21 -15.19
C LEU A 89 -27.39 -24.18 -14.22
N MET A 90 -26.73 -24.01 -13.08
CA MET A 90 -27.05 -23.12 -11.95
C MET A 90 -28.49 -23.21 -11.42
N GLU A 91 -28.65 -23.43 -10.12
CA GLU A 91 -29.97 -23.30 -9.50
C GLU A 91 -30.52 -21.87 -9.69
N PRO A 92 -31.83 -21.70 -10.00
CA PRO A 92 -32.46 -20.40 -10.09
C PRO A 92 -32.18 -19.56 -8.84
N GLY A 93 -31.64 -18.35 -9.02
CA GLY A 93 -31.29 -17.45 -7.91
C GLY A 93 -29.85 -17.56 -7.39
N LEU A 94 -29.11 -18.64 -7.73
CA LEU A 94 -27.70 -18.78 -7.38
C LEU A 94 -26.84 -17.66 -7.98
N GLY A 95 -27.17 -17.20 -9.19
CA GLY A 95 -26.49 -16.09 -9.86
C GLY A 95 -26.63 -14.78 -9.07
N ARG A 96 -27.85 -14.41 -8.64
CA ARG A 96 -28.07 -13.19 -7.83
C ARG A 96 -27.35 -13.31 -6.48
N ALA A 97 -27.44 -14.45 -5.82
CA ALA A 97 -26.75 -14.70 -4.55
C ALA A 97 -25.22 -14.62 -4.69
N ALA A 98 -24.66 -15.09 -5.82
CA ALA A 98 -23.24 -14.97 -6.11
C ALA A 98 -22.83 -13.51 -6.35
N LEU A 99 -23.60 -12.76 -7.15
CA LEU A 99 -23.34 -11.34 -7.43
C LEU A 99 -23.43 -10.47 -6.16
N ASP A 100 -24.34 -10.78 -5.24
CA ASP A 100 -24.49 -10.09 -3.96
C ASP A 100 -23.28 -10.29 -3.02
N ARG A 101 -22.51 -11.37 -3.19
CA ARG A 101 -21.30 -11.65 -2.39
C ARG A 101 -20.02 -11.14 -3.03
N LEU A 102 -20.09 -10.59 -4.26
CA LEU A 102 -18.92 -10.01 -4.89
C LEU A 102 -18.47 -8.74 -4.15
N PRO A 103 -17.15 -8.57 -3.91
CA PRO A 103 -16.62 -7.39 -3.24
C PRO A 103 -16.66 -6.14 -4.13
N MET A 104 -16.79 -6.30 -5.45
CA MET A 104 -16.90 -5.20 -6.41
C MET A 104 -18.33 -4.68 -6.45
N ALA A 105 -18.49 -3.35 -6.49
CA ALA A 105 -19.79 -2.73 -6.63
C ALA A 105 -20.32 -2.92 -8.05
N LEU A 106 -21.46 -3.61 -8.17
CA LEU A 106 -22.12 -3.91 -9.44
C LEU A 106 -23.51 -3.28 -9.50
N LEU A 107 -23.79 -2.64 -10.62
CA LEU A 107 -25.07 -2.02 -10.94
C LEU A 107 -25.54 -2.46 -12.32
N MET A 108 -26.83 -2.70 -12.47
CA MET A 108 -27.44 -2.96 -13.76
C MET A 108 -28.63 -2.05 -13.99
N ILE A 109 -28.71 -1.46 -15.19
CA ILE A 109 -29.74 -0.51 -15.60
C ILE A 109 -30.43 -1.03 -16.86
N ASN A 110 -31.75 -0.86 -16.96
CA ASN A 110 -32.50 -1.24 -18.16
C ASN A 110 -32.50 -0.13 -19.22
N GLY A 111 -33.07 -0.39 -20.39
CA GLY A 111 -33.13 0.56 -21.50
C GLY A 111 -33.89 1.87 -21.22
N HIS A 112 -34.65 1.93 -20.12
CA HIS A 112 -35.37 3.13 -19.67
C HIS A 112 -34.60 3.92 -18.60
N GLY A 113 -33.36 3.55 -18.29
CA GLY A 113 -32.57 4.21 -17.26
C GLY A 113 -32.95 3.81 -15.83
N MET A 114 -33.73 2.75 -15.63
CA MET A 114 -34.12 2.28 -14.30
C MET A 114 -33.11 1.27 -13.77
N VAL A 115 -32.72 1.44 -12.51
CA VAL A 115 -31.85 0.48 -11.80
C VAL A 115 -32.62 -0.82 -11.56
N ILE A 116 -32.18 -1.90 -12.20
CA ILE A 116 -32.82 -3.22 -12.07
C ILE A 116 -32.09 -4.15 -11.10
N TYR A 117 -30.83 -3.86 -10.80
CA TYR A 117 -30.05 -4.62 -9.83
C TYR A 117 -28.92 -3.78 -9.26
N ALA A 118 -28.71 -3.87 -7.94
CA ALA A 118 -27.52 -3.36 -7.27
C ALA A 118 -27.06 -4.35 -6.19
N ASN A 119 -25.83 -4.81 -6.29
CA ASN A 119 -25.31 -5.74 -5.29
C ASN A 119 -25.04 -5.05 -3.94
N LEU A 120 -24.69 -5.83 -2.91
CA LEU A 120 -24.45 -5.29 -1.56
C LEU A 120 -23.35 -4.22 -1.55
N ALA A 121 -22.26 -4.46 -2.28
CA ALA A 121 -21.15 -3.52 -2.40
C ALA A 121 -21.57 -2.19 -3.06
N ALA A 122 -22.41 -2.22 -4.11
CA ALA A 122 -22.92 -1.01 -4.76
C ALA A 122 -23.86 -0.20 -3.85
N ARG A 123 -24.75 -0.87 -3.11
CA ARG A 123 -25.64 -0.21 -2.14
C ARG A 123 -24.88 0.42 -0.98
N ALA A 124 -23.79 -0.22 -0.53
CA ALA A 124 -22.90 0.35 0.49
C ALA A 124 -22.07 1.55 -0.04
N LEU A 125 -21.72 1.54 -1.33
CA LEU A 125 -20.94 2.62 -1.95
C LEU A 125 -21.81 3.85 -2.28
N PHE A 126 -23.06 3.63 -2.67
CA PHE A 126 -24.01 4.66 -3.06
C PHE A 126 -25.26 4.59 -2.18
N GLU A 127 -25.26 5.32 -1.06
CA GLU A 127 -26.33 5.25 -0.04
C GLU A 127 -27.72 5.66 -0.55
N ARG A 128 -27.78 6.46 -1.62
CA ARG A 128 -29.02 6.93 -2.26
C ARG A 128 -29.51 6.00 -3.38
N LEU A 129 -28.80 4.91 -3.66
CA LEU A 129 -29.13 3.99 -4.74
C LEU A 129 -30.32 3.11 -4.35
N ARG A 130 -31.37 3.11 -5.19
CA ARG A 130 -32.56 2.28 -5.01
C ARG A 130 -32.87 1.52 -6.29
N GLU A 131 -33.16 0.23 -6.16
CA GLU A 131 -33.73 -0.57 -7.26
C GLU A 131 -35.12 -0.02 -7.60
N GLY A 132 -35.44 0.07 -8.90
CA GLY A 132 -36.70 0.61 -9.39
C GLY A 132 -36.74 2.14 -9.52
N GLU A 133 -35.63 2.86 -9.27
CA GLU A 133 -35.52 4.30 -9.52
C GLU A 133 -34.63 4.60 -10.75
N HIS A 134 -34.81 5.79 -11.33
CA HIS A 134 -33.98 6.24 -12.44
C HIS A 134 -32.57 6.60 -11.93
N TYR A 135 -31.53 6.14 -12.64
CA TYR A 135 -30.13 6.27 -12.17
C TYR A 135 -29.73 7.74 -11.87
N SER A 136 -30.28 8.71 -12.60
CA SER A 136 -30.00 10.14 -12.41
C SER A 136 -30.36 10.68 -11.01
N MET A 137 -31.25 10.00 -10.28
CA MET A 137 -31.65 10.38 -8.92
C MET A 137 -30.68 9.88 -7.86
N SER A 138 -29.88 8.86 -8.19
CA SER A 138 -29.00 8.15 -7.26
C SER A 138 -27.55 8.64 -7.32
N PHE A 139 -27.11 9.22 -8.43
CA PHE A 139 -25.71 9.65 -8.64
C PHE A 139 -25.55 11.17 -8.69
N ARG A 140 -24.51 11.67 -8.00
CA ARG A 140 -24.03 13.06 -8.11
C ARG A 140 -22.65 13.09 -8.78
N ALA A 141 -22.59 12.55 -9.99
CA ALA A 141 -21.36 12.45 -10.77
C ALA A 141 -21.70 12.68 -12.26
N PRO A 142 -21.52 13.90 -12.78
CA PRO A 142 -21.88 14.25 -14.17
C PRO A 142 -21.26 13.29 -15.19
N ASP A 143 -19.96 13.03 -15.07
CA ASP A 143 -19.22 12.11 -15.97
C ASP A 143 -19.84 10.71 -16.01
N LEU A 144 -20.36 10.22 -14.87
CA LEU A 144 -21.04 8.93 -14.81
C LEU A 144 -22.42 8.97 -15.48
N LEU A 145 -23.17 10.06 -15.31
CA LEU A 145 -24.47 10.23 -15.94
C LEU A 145 -24.35 10.30 -17.46
N ASP A 146 -23.34 11.01 -17.96
CA ASP A 146 -23.05 11.15 -19.38
C ASP A 146 -22.68 9.79 -19.98
N ALA A 147 -21.73 9.08 -19.37
CA ALA A 147 -21.33 7.74 -19.83
C ALA A 147 -22.49 6.72 -19.82
N LEU A 148 -23.35 6.76 -18.80
CA LEU A 148 -24.56 5.94 -18.74
C LEU A 148 -25.52 6.26 -19.89
N SER A 149 -25.73 7.54 -20.19
CA SER A 149 -26.61 7.99 -21.27
C SER A 149 -26.07 7.58 -22.65
N GLU A 150 -24.77 7.73 -22.88
CA GLU A 150 -24.09 7.32 -24.12
C GLU A 150 -24.16 5.80 -24.32
N SER A 151 -23.94 5.05 -23.24
CA SER A 151 -24.00 3.58 -23.25
C SER A 151 -25.42 3.06 -23.54
N LEU A 152 -26.45 3.71 -22.97
CA LEU A 152 -27.85 3.47 -23.31
C LEU A 152 -28.16 3.80 -24.78
N ALA A 153 -27.53 4.84 -25.32
CA ALA A 153 -27.73 5.29 -26.70
C ALA A 153 -27.06 4.41 -27.75
N GLY A 154 -26.07 3.59 -27.39
CA GLY A 154 -25.34 2.84 -28.41
C GLY A 154 -23.85 2.67 -28.19
N ALA A 155 -23.25 3.49 -27.34
CA ALA A 155 -21.80 3.65 -27.29
C ALA A 155 -21.07 2.35 -26.92
N ALA A 156 -19.81 2.28 -27.36
CA ALA A 156 -18.89 1.22 -26.97
C ALA A 156 -18.62 1.26 -25.46
N PRO A 157 -18.19 0.13 -24.85
CA PRO A 157 -17.82 0.11 -23.44
C PRO A 157 -16.78 1.17 -23.11
N SER A 158 -16.98 1.90 -22.02
CA SER A 158 -16.09 2.96 -21.58
C SER A 158 -15.61 2.73 -20.14
N SER A 159 -14.42 3.24 -19.84
CA SER A 159 -13.86 3.22 -18.49
C SER A 159 -13.27 4.58 -18.16
N PHE A 160 -13.60 5.12 -17.00
CA PHE A 160 -13.15 6.43 -16.57
C PHE A 160 -13.16 6.52 -15.05
N ASP A 161 -12.31 7.41 -14.53
CA ASP A 161 -12.24 7.71 -13.10
C ASP A 161 -13.07 8.96 -12.81
N PHE A 162 -13.85 8.92 -11.73
CA PHE A 162 -14.64 10.06 -11.26
C PHE A 162 -14.58 10.15 -9.73
N THR A 163 -14.90 11.33 -9.19
CA THR A 163 -14.85 11.57 -7.74
C THR A 163 -16.25 11.61 -7.15
N LEU A 164 -16.49 10.75 -6.16
CA LEU A 164 -17.69 10.79 -5.33
C LEU A 164 -17.47 11.81 -4.20
N HIS A 165 -18.30 12.85 -4.18
CA HIS A 165 -18.27 13.90 -3.17
C HIS A 165 -19.31 13.60 -2.07
N GLY A 166 -18.84 13.34 -0.85
CA GLY A 166 -19.63 13.06 0.36
C GLY A 166 -18.77 13.28 1.61
N ASP A 167 -19.12 12.68 2.75
CA ASP A 167 -18.37 12.82 4.02
C ASP A 167 -16.89 12.46 3.90
N ARG A 168 -16.57 11.52 3.00
CA ARG A 168 -15.20 11.22 2.57
C ARG A 168 -15.16 11.22 1.05
N SER A 169 -14.32 12.08 0.47
CA SER A 169 -14.06 12.07 -0.97
C SER A 169 -13.42 10.74 -1.38
N ARG A 170 -14.04 10.06 -2.36
CA ARG A 170 -13.55 8.80 -2.93
C ARG A 170 -13.32 8.95 -4.42
N VAL A 171 -12.27 8.30 -4.93
CA VAL A 171 -12.00 8.20 -6.37
C VAL A 171 -12.40 6.81 -6.82
N LEU A 172 -13.36 6.74 -7.74
CA LEU A 172 -13.90 5.49 -8.26
C LEU A 172 -13.58 5.37 -9.74
N SER A 173 -13.22 4.17 -10.17
CA SER A 173 -13.19 3.82 -11.59
C SER A 173 -14.51 3.16 -11.95
N ALA A 174 -15.24 3.74 -12.90
CA ALA A 174 -16.43 3.13 -13.48
C ALA A 174 -16.05 2.44 -14.79
N HIS A 175 -16.50 1.20 -14.95
CA HIS A 175 -16.59 0.55 -16.24
C HIS A 175 -18.06 0.43 -16.62
N VAL A 176 -18.46 1.05 -17.74
CA VAL A 176 -19.83 1.09 -18.21
C VAL A 176 -19.90 0.34 -19.54
N ASP A 177 -20.67 -0.74 -19.57
CA ASP A 177 -20.87 -1.56 -20.76
C ASP A 177 -22.37 -1.71 -21.03
N GLY A 178 -22.80 -1.18 -22.18
CA GLY A 178 -24.19 -1.20 -22.61
C GLY A 178 -24.66 -2.52 -23.19
N GLY A 179 -23.75 -3.50 -23.33
CA GLY A 179 -24.00 -4.81 -23.92
C GLY A 179 -24.46 -4.69 -25.37
N GLY A 180 -23.66 -5.19 -26.30
CA GLY A 180 -24.15 -5.41 -27.67
C GLY A 180 -25.39 -6.31 -27.60
N ALA A 181 -26.54 -5.81 -28.05
CA ALA A 181 -27.73 -6.63 -28.24
C ALA A 181 -27.32 -7.89 -29.00
N GLY A 182 -27.30 -9.05 -28.33
CA GLY A 182 -27.11 -10.32 -29.01
C GLY A 182 -28.13 -10.39 -30.15
N ALA A 183 -27.69 -10.82 -31.33
CA ALA A 183 -28.55 -10.95 -32.50
C ALA A 183 -29.81 -11.75 -32.11
N GLY A 184 -30.94 -11.06 -31.97
CA GLY A 184 -32.20 -11.62 -31.45
C GLY A 184 -32.81 -10.91 -30.24
N ALA A 185 -32.17 -9.90 -29.64
CA ALA A 185 -32.78 -9.14 -28.55
C ALA A 185 -33.97 -8.29 -29.04
N GLN A 186 -35.14 -8.48 -28.40
CA GLN A 186 -36.35 -7.70 -28.68
C GLN A 186 -36.11 -6.18 -28.50
N PRO A 187 -36.81 -5.33 -29.28
CA PRO A 187 -36.75 -3.88 -29.11
C PRO A 187 -37.21 -3.51 -27.69
N GLY A 188 -36.28 -3.09 -26.83
CA GLY A 188 -36.52 -2.83 -25.40
C GLY A 188 -35.54 -3.53 -24.44
N GLY A 189 -34.69 -4.43 -24.93
CA GLY A 189 -33.82 -5.29 -24.10
C GLY A 189 -32.41 -4.78 -23.76
N ARG A 190 -32.04 -3.53 -24.06
CA ARG A 190 -30.68 -3.03 -23.78
C ARG A 190 -30.49 -2.91 -22.27
N ARG A 191 -29.39 -3.46 -21.76
CA ARG A 191 -29.04 -3.42 -20.34
C ARG A 191 -27.63 -2.89 -20.21
N VAL A 192 -27.46 -1.90 -19.36
CA VAL A 192 -26.14 -1.37 -19.04
C VAL A 192 -25.66 -2.02 -17.76
N LEU A 193 -24.47 -2.60 -17.81
CA LEU A 193 -23.72 -3.09 -16.67
C LEU A 193 -22.71 -2.03 -16.26
N CYS A 194 -22.71 -1.67 -14.98
CA CYS A 194 -21.68 -0.81 -14.40
C CYS A 194 -20.95 -1.54 -13.30
N LEU A 195 -19.63 -1.53 -13.40
CA LEU A 195 -18.72 -2.00 -12.37
C LEU A 195 -18.02 -0.78 -11.78
N PHE A 196 -17.92 -0.73 -10.45
CA PHE A 196 -17.19 0.32 -9.75
C PHE A 196 -16.06 -0.29 -8.93
N GLN A 197 -14.87 0.27 -9.10
CA GLN A 197 -13.70 -0.05 -8.31
C GLN A 197 -13.27 1.16 -7.50
N ASP A 198 -13.12 1.00 -6.18
CA ASP A 198 -12.56 2.05 -5.33
C ASP A 198 -11.04 2.13 -5.55
N ARG A 199 -10.60 3.22 -6.17
CA ARG A 199 -9.18 3.51 -6.47
C ARG A 199 -8.62 4.58 -5.54
N THR A 200 -9.31 4.92 -4.46
CA THR A 200 -8.93 6.02 -3.58
C THR A 200 -7.53 5.82 -2.99
N GLN A 201 -7.19 4.61 -2.55
CA GLN A 201 -5.87 4.33 -1.97
C GLN A 201 -4.76 4.32 -3.03
N ASP A 202 -4.99 3.67 -4.17
CA ASP A 202 -4.04 3.67 -5.29
C ASP A 202 -3.69 5.08 -5.73
N MET A 203 -4.72 5.93 -5.90
CA MET A 203 -4.55 7.32 -6.31
C MET A 203 -3.87 8.16 -5.23
N ARG A 204 -4.14 7.90 -3.93
CA ARG A 204 -3.41 8.55 -2.84
C ARG A 204 -1.94 8.18 -2.85
N HIS A 205 -1.59 6.91 -3.02
CA HIS A 205 -0.20 6.47 -3.11
C HIS A 205 0.50 7.06 -4.34
N ALA A 206 -0.17 7.09 -5.49
CA ALA A 206 0.37 7.69 -6.71
C ALA A 206 0.60 9.21 -6.56
N ARG A 207 -0.34 9.93 -5.94
CA ARG A 207 -0.19 11.36 -5.62
C ARG A 207 0.96 11.59 -4.64
N MET A 208 1.02 10.85 -3.53
CA MET A 208 2.12 10.95 -2.56
C MET A 208 3.49 10.73 -3.21
N ARG A 209 3.61 9.77 -4.14
CA ARG A 209 4.84 9.52 -4.89
C ARG A 209 5.20 10.69 -5.81
N THR A 210 4.20 11.28 -6.46
CA THR A 210 4.40 12.43 -7.36
C THR A 210 4.80 13.67 -6.56
N ASP A 211 4.11 13.95 -5.47
CA ASP A 211 4.40 15.06 -4.55
C ASP A 211 5.79 14.90 -3.93
N PHE A 212 6.19 13.68 -3.59
CA PHE A 212 7.54 13.37 -3.12
C PHE A 212 8.61 13.72 -4.15
N ILE A 213 8.45 13.32 -5.42
CA ILE A 213 9.41 13.63 -6.49
C ILE A 213 9.47 15.15 -6.73
N ALA A 214 8.31 15.82 -6.75
CA ALA A 214 8.24 17.26 -6.91
C ALA A 214 8.97 17.98 -5.76
N ASN A 215 8.67 17.62 -4.51
CA ASN A 215 9.28 18.21 -3.33
C ASN A 215 10.79 17.96 -3.25
N ALA A 216 11.25 16.74 -3.55
CA ALA A 216 12.67 16.42 -3.63
C ALA A 216 13.38 17.28 -4.69
N SER A 217 12.76 17.42 -5.87
CA SER A 217 13.29 18.26 -6.95
C SER A 217 13.38 19.73 -6.55
N HIS A 218 12.37 20.24 -5.84
CA HIS A 218 12.37 21.62 -5.32
C HIS A 218 13.45 21.84 -4.25
N GLU A 219 13.57 20.93 -3.28
CA GLU A 219 14.57 21.03 -2.20
C GLU A 219 16.01 20.85 -2.69
N LEU A 220 16.24 20.17 -3.83
CA LEU A 220 17.55 20.10 -4.50
C LEU A 220 17.85 21.33 -5.37
N ARG A 221 16.84 21.90 -6.04
CA ARG A 221 17.03 23.05 -6.94
C ARG A 221 17.46 24.31 -6.21
N THR A 222 16.87 24.59 -5.04
CA THR A 222 17.20 25.79 -4.25
C THR A 222 18.69 25.89 -3.85
N PRO A 223 19.29 24.90 -3.16
CA PRO A 223 20.71 24.95 -2.81
C PRO A 223 21.62 24.99 -4.05
N LEU A 224 21.26 24.28 -5.12
CA LEU A 224 22.02 24.30 -6.37
C LEU A 224 22.05 25.70 -7.01
N SER A 225 20.90 26.39 -7.04
CA SER A 225 20.84 27.78 -7.52
C SER A 225 21.67 28.73 -6.67
N SER A 226 21.67 28.55 -5.34
CA SER A 226 22.50 29.34 -4.42
C SER A 226 24.00 29.10 -4.66
N ILE A 227 24.42 27.84 -4.77
CA ILE A 227 25.82 27.48 -5.08
C ILE A 227 26.25 28.10 -6.41
N LYS A 228 25.41 28.00 -7.46
CA LYS A 228 25.68 28.63 -8.76
C LYS A 228 25.86 30.15 -8.65
N GLY A 229 25.00 30.83 -7.90
CA GLY A 229 25.10 32.28 -7.67
C GLY A 229 26.37 32.69 -6.92
N PHE A 230 26.81 31.91 -5.92
CA PHE A 230 28.07 32.15 -5.22
C PHE A 230 29.27 31.94 -6.14
N ILE A 231 29.25 30.89 -6.99
CA ILE A 231 30.29 30.68 -8.00
C ILE A 231 30.37 31.86 -8.97
N GLU A 232 29.24 32.34 -9.49
CA GLU A 232 29.18 33.51 -10.37
C GLU A 232 29.73 34.77 -9.68
N THR A 233 29.43 34.95 -8.39
CA THR A 233 29.92 36.09 -7.59
C THR A 233 31.43 36.04 -7.40
N LEU A 234 31.97 34.86 -7.08
CA LEU A 234 33.41 34.61 -6.93
C LEU A 234 34.18 34.70 -8.26
N GLN A 235 33.53 34.41 -9.38
CA GLN A 235 34.13 34.55 -10.70
C GLN A 235 34.13 36.00 -11.22
N GLY A 236 33.21 36.83 -10.73
CA GLY A 236 33.05 38.22 -11.15
C GLY A 236 33.39 39.22 -10.05
N PRO A 237 32.40 39.88 -9.42
CA PRO A 237 32.64 41.04 -8.55
C PRO A 237 33.51 40.78 -7.32
N ALA A 238 33.50 39.56 -6.78
CA ALA A 238 34.21 39.19 -5.55
C ALA A 238 35.49 38.39 -5.82
N ARG A 239 35.99 38.37 -7.07
CA ARG A 239 37.15 37.57 -7.47
C ARG A 239 38.41 37.83 -6.63
N ASP A 240 38.66 39.09 -6.34
CA ASP A 240 39.86 39.55 -5.62
C ASP A 240 39.57 39.91 -4.14
N ASP A 241 38.38 39.56 -3.63
CA ASP A 241 37.99 39.76 -2.23
C ASP A 241 38.18 38.45 -1.44
N GLU A 242 39.31 38.36 -0.73
CA GLU A 242 39.68 37.19 0.08
C GLU A 242 38.63 36.85 1.15
N ALA A 243 38.10 37.86 1.84
CA ALA A 243 37.15 37.67 2.94
C ALA A 243 35.78 37.21 2.43
N ALA A 244 35.36 37.72 1.26
CA ALA A 244 34.16 37.23 0.57
C ALA A 244 34.37 35.79 0.07
N ARG A 245 35.58 35.45 -0.41
CA ARG A 245 35.91 34.11 -0.89
C ARG A 245 35.80 33.05 0.19
N GLU A 246 36.45 33.26 1.32
CA GLU A 246 36.40 32.33 2.46
C GLU A 246 34.95 32.12 2.94
N ARG A 247 34.18 33.21 3.06
CA ARG A 247 32.78 33.15 3.47
C ARG A 247 31.90 32.39 2.48
N PHE A 248 32.01 32.68 1.18
CA PHE A 248 31.18 32.02 0.17
C PHE A 248 31.56 30.54 -0.01
N LEU A 249 32.84 30.18 0.09
CA LEU A 249 33.27 28.79 0.10
C LEU A 249 32.66 28.01 1.28
N GLY A 250 32.66 28.59 2.48
CA GLY A 250 32.00 27.97 3.64
C GLY A 250 30.50 27.77 3.44
N ILE A 251 29.80 28.78 2.88
CA ILE A 251 28.37 28.66 2.57
C ILE A 251 28.12 27.57 1.51
N MET A 252 28.94 27.53 0.46
CA MET A 252 28.83 26.51 -0.61
C MET A 252 29.04 25.10 -0.06
N GLN A 253 30.03 24.91 0.81
CA GLN A 253 30.26 23.63 1.49
C GLN A 253 29.04 23.20 2.31
N ALA A 254 28.50 24.09 3.14
CA ALA A 254 27.29 23.80 3.92
C ALA A 254 26.07 23.45 3.05
N GLN A 255 25.91 24.08 1.88
CA GLN A 255 24.86 23.73 0.93
C GLN A 255 25.10 22.35 0.28
N ALA A 256 26.35 22.01 -0.06
CA ALA A 256 26.71 20.71 -0.61
C ALA A 256 26.44 19.58 0.39
N GLU A 257 26.87 19.75 1.66
CA GLU A 257 26.61 18.80 2.74
C GLU A 257 25.11 18.63 3.02
N ARG A 258 24.32 19.71 2.91
CA ARG A 258 22.85 19.63 3.00
C ARG A 258 22.26 18.80 1.86
N MET A 259 22.74 19.00 0.62
CA MET A 259 22.28 18.22 -0.53
C MET A 259 22.66 16.74 -0.39
N GLN A 260 23.87 16.44 0.08
CA GLN A 260 24.31 15.07 0.33
C GLN A 260 23.38 14.37 1.33
N ARG A 261 23.13 14.97 2.49
CA ARG A 261 22.19 14.43 3.49
C ARG A 261 20.79 14.20 2.92
N LEU A 262 20.29 15.14 2.10
CA LEU A 262 18.99 14.96 1.44
C LEU A 262 19.00 13.76 0.49
N VAL A 263 20.05 13.56 -0.30
CA VAL A 263 20.17 12.40 -1.19
C VAL A 263 20.24 11.09 -0.39
N ASP A 264 21.05 11.06 0.67
CA ASP A 264 21.19 9.89 1.53
C ASP A 264 19.87 9.52 2.22
N ASP A 265 19.13 10.51 2.72
CA ASP A 265 17.78 10.34 3.28
C ASP A 265 16.80 9.76 2.25
N LEU A 266 16.82 10.25 1.01
CA LEU A 266 15.97 9.75 -0.08
C LEU A 266 16.29 8.30 -0.44
N LEU A 267 17.58 7.96 -0.52
CA LEU A 267 18.03 6.60 -0.84
C LEU A 267 17.71 5.62 0.30
N SER A 268 17.92 6.04 1.55
CA SER A 268 17.56 5.23 2.72
C SER A 268 16.06 4.98 2.76
N LEU A 269 15.25 6.03 2.64
CA LEU A 269 13.78 5.93 2.64
C LEU A 269 13.29 4.97 1.55
N ASN A 270 13.79 5.10 0.31
CA ASN A 270 13.43 4.19 -0.78
C ASN A 270 13.83 2.74 -0.50
N ARG A 271 15.00 2.49 0.10
CA ARG A 271 15.45 1.15 0.47
C ARG A 271 14.56 0.53 1.55
N ILE A 272 14.12 1.32 2.52
CA ILE A 272 13.23 0.88 3.60
C ILE A 272 11.83 0.58 3.03
N GLU A 273 11.29 1.45 2.17
CA GLU A 273 9.98 1.26 1.53
C GLU A 273 9.92 -0.01 0.67
N LEU A 274 10.99 -0.32 -0.08
CA LEU A 274 11.06 -1.55 -0.88
C LEU A 274 11.02 -2.83 -0.01
N ASN A 275 11.46 -2.74 1.24
CA ASN A 275 11.56 -3.86 2.17
C ASN A 275 10.59 -3.74 3.36
N GLU A 276 9.59 -2.86 3.29
CA GLU A 276 8.70 -2.54 4.40
C GLU A 276 7.97 -3.78 4.95
N HIS A 277 7.62 -4.72 4.06
CA HIS A 277 6.95 -5.98 4.41
C HIS A 277 7.91 -7.10 4.84
N VAL A 278 9.21 -6.86 4.83
CA VAL A 278 10.25 -7.85 5.20
C VAL A 278 10.89 -7.42 6.52
N ALA A 279 10.36 -7.97 7.60
CA ALA A 279 10.83 -7.71 8.95
C ALA A 279 12.27 -8.23 9.15
N PRO A 280 13.16 -7.46 9.81
CA PRO A 280 14.48 -7.95 10.18
C PRO A 280 14.39 -9.13 11.16
N THR A 281 15.35 -10.04 11.06
CA THR A 281 15.42 -11.24 11.89
C THR A 281 16.53 -11.21 12.93
N ASP A 282 17.53 -10.36 12.73
CA ASP A 282 18.70 -10.30 13.60
C ASP A 282 18.35 -9.74 14.97
N LEU A 283 19.05 -10.21 16.00
CA LEU A 283 18.83 -9.80 17.38
C LEU A 283 19.89 -8.82 17.84
N VAL A 284 19.46 -7.60 18.10
CA VAL A 284 20.32 -6.47 18.44
C VAL A 284 20.02 -5.94 19.84
N ASP A 285 21.03 -5.41 20.51
CA ASP A 285 20.93 -4.82 21.84
C ASP A 285 20.63 -3.32 21.72
N LEU A 286 19.49 -2.88 22.24
CA LEU A 286 19.09 -1.46 22.16
C LEU A 286 19.94 -0.54 23.04
N GLY A 287 20.50 -1.04 24.13
CA GLY A 287 21.38 -0.25 24.99
C GLY A 287 22.69 0.08 24.29
N GLU A 288 23.31 -0.92 23.64
CA GLU A 288 24.54 -0.73 22.87
C GLU A 288 24.33 0.25 21.70
N ILE A 289 23.25 0.07 20.94
CA ILE A 289 22.90 0.99 19.83
C ILE A 289 22.66 2.41 20.33
N ALA A 290 21.92 2.59 21.43
CA ALA A 290 21.60 3.90 21.99
C ALA A 290 22.87 4.65 22.43
N HIS A 291 23.80 3.97 23.12
CA HIS A 291 25.04 4.58 23.58
C HIS A 291 25.96 4.95 22.41
N GLU A 292 26.17 4.04 21.45
CA GLU A 292 26.98 4.33 20.26
C GLU A 292 26.42 5.52 19.48
N THR A 293 25.10 5.59 19.31
CA THR A 293 24.46 6.71 18.62
C THR A 293 24.66 8.02 19.38
N ALA A 294 24.50 8.01 20.71
CA ALA A 294 24.71 9.19 21.55
C ALA A 294 26.19 9.66 21.51
N GLU A 295 27.15 8.74 21.61
CA GLU A 295 28.59 9.04 21.50
C GLU A 295 28.95 9.63 20.14
N SER A 296 28.39 9.08 19.06
CA SER A 296 28.62 9.59 17.70
C SER A 296 28.13 11.03 17.49
N LEU A 297 27.13 11.46 18.25
CA LEU A 297 26.54 12.80 18.17
C LEU A 297 27.07 13.76 19.24
N ALA A 298 27.93 13.31 20.15
CA ALA A 298 28.52 14.16 21.19
C ALA A 298 29.27 15.39 20.62
N PRO A 299 30.07 15.30 19.54
CA PRO A 299 30.73 16.47 18.96
C PRO A 299 29.72 17.53 18.46
N MET A 300 28.60 17.10 17.89
CA MET A 300 27.55 18.02 17.42
C MET A 300 26.84 18.71 18.61
N ALA A 301 26.66 17.99 19.72
CA ALA A 301 26.11 18.57 20.94
C ALA A 301 27.05 19.64 21.52
N GLU A 302 28.35 19.35 21.58
CA GLU A 302 29.39 20.30 22.03
C GLU A 302 29.46 21.56 21.17
N GLU A 303 29.47 21.42 19.84
CA GLU A 303 29.47 22.56 18.91
C GLU A 303 28.26 23.49 19.12
N ARG A 304 27.13 22.92 19.55
CA ARG A 304 25.89 23.64 19.82
C ARG A 304 25.77 24.14 21.27
N GLY A 305 26.73 23.84 22.14
CA GLY A 305 26.69 24.23 23.55
C GLY A 305 25.62 23.50 24.37
N THR A 306 25.22 22.30 23.96
CA THR A 306 24.25 21.43 24.67
C THR A 306 24.91 20.07 25.01
N ALA A 307 24.16 19.17 25.62
CA ALA A 307 24.62 17.83 25.98
C ALA A 307 23.55 16.77 25.66
N ILE A 308 24.01 15.57 25.31
CA ILE A 308 23.15 14.37 25.31
C ILE A 308 23.36 13.68 26.66
N THR A 309 22.28 13.43 27.38
CA THR A 309 22.28 12.68 28.64
C THR A 309 21.61 11.33 28.42
N THR A 310 22.27 10.26 28.86
CA THR A 310 21.78 8.89 28.68
C THR A 310 21.44 8.29 30.04
N ASP A 311 20.17 8.00 30.27
CA ASP A 311 19.68 7.23 31.43
C ASP A 311 19.24 5.83 30.98
N LEU A 312 20.24 5.02 30.62
CA LEU A 312 20.08 3.68 30.08
C LEU A 312 21.20 2.78 30.60
N PRO A 313 20.93 1.49 30.86
CA PRO A 313 22.00 0.52 31.08
C PRO A 313 22.81 0.31 29.78
N ALA A 314 24.12 0.05 29.92
CA ALA A 314 25.01 -0.20 28.78
C ALA A 314 24.55 -1.37 27.89
N ARG A 315 23.85 -2.35 28.48
CA ARG A 315 23.15 -3.41 27.77
C ARG A 315 21.66 -3.35 28.06
N GLY A 316 20.88 -3.33 26.99
CA GLY A 316 19.43 -3.19 27.02
C GLY A 316 18.70 -4.49 26.67
N PRO A 317 17.37 -4.42 26.52
CA PRO A 317 16.61 -5.54 25.98
C PRO A 317 16.99 -5.78 24.52
N ARG A 318 17.02 -7.06 24.14
CA ARG A 318 17.23 -7.49 22.76
C ARG A 318 15.92 -7.42 21.98
N VAL A 319 16.01 -6.87 20.77
CA VAL A 319 14.88 -6.77 19.83
C VAL A 319 15.29 -7.33 18.48
N ARG A 320 14.29 -7.77 17.71
CA ARG A 320 14.52 -8.12 16.30
C ARG A 320 14.65 -6.84 15.50
N GLY A 321 15.80 -6.63 14.87
CA GLY A 321 16.07 -5.39 14.16
C GLY A 321 17.32 -5.38 13.32
N ASP A 322 17.31 -4.44 12.37
CA ASP A 322 18.44 -4.05 11.55
C ASP A 322 19.21 -2.95 12.31
N ARG A 323 20.45 -3.26 12.69
CA ARG A 323 21.27 -2.38 13.55
C ARG A 323 21.42 -0.98 12.97
N ASP A 324 21.78 -0.89 11.70
CA ASP A 324 22.06 0.39 11.03
C ASP A 324 20.79 1.24 10.93
N GLN A 325 19.63 0.60 10.69
CA GLN A 325 18.35 1.30 10.69
C GLN A 325 17.96 1.81 12.07
N LEU A 326 18.18 1.03 13.13
CA LEU A 326 17.89 1.52 14.49
C LEU A 326 18.81 2.67 14.89
N ILE A 327 20.10 2.62 14.53
CA ILE A 327 21.02 3.76 14.68
C ILE A 327 20.48 4.97 13.92
N GLN A 328 20.05 4.80 12.67
CA GLN A 328 19.49 5.90 11.89
C GLN A 328 18.21 6.48 12.52
N ALA A 329 17.32 5.64 13.06
CA ALA A 329 16.10 6.09 13.71
C ALA A 329 16.40 6.90 14.98
N ILE A 330 17.28 6.40 15.85
CA ILE A 330 17.67 7.06 17.10
C ILE A 330 18.43 8.35 16.79
N GLY A 331 19.37 8.30 15.83
CA GLY A 331 20.15 9.46 15.39
C GLY A 331 19.26 10.58 14.88
N ASN A 332 18.25 10.26 14.06
CA ASN A 332 17.26 11.24 13.59
C ASN A 332 16.50 11.93 14.74
N LEU A 333 16.15 11.20 15.80
CA LEU A 333 15.48 11.78 16.97
C LEU A 333 16.42 12.66 17.79
N LEU A 334 17.63 12.17 18.08
CA LEU A 334 18.65 12.93 18.82
C LEU A 334 19.06 14.20 18.07
N GLU A 335 19.28 14.12 16.76
CA GLU A 335 19.57 15.29 15.93
C GLU A 335 18.42 16.31 15.95
N ASN A 336 17.17 15.85 15.96
CA ASN A 336 16.02 16.74 16.10
C ASN A 336 16.02 17.41 17.48
N GLY A 337 16.30 16.65 18.55
CA GLY A 337 16.48 17.21 19.90
C GLY A 337 17.56 18.28 19.95
N LEU A 338 18.72 18.04 19.34
CA LEU A 338 19.83 19.01 19.30
C LEU A 338 19.54 20.23 18.40
N LYS A 339 18.63 20.09 17.43
CA LYS A 339 18.21 21.19 16.55
C LYS A 339 17.12 22.06 17.18
N TYR A 340 16.14 21.44 17.83
CA TYR A 340 14.92 22.12 18.26
C TYR A 340 14.77 22.24 19.78
N GLY A 341 15.60 21.53 20.56
CA GLY A 341 15.52 21.38 22.01
C GLY A 341 15.94 22.57 22.87
N GLY A 342 16.26 23.72 22.26
CA GLY A 342 16.72 24.90 22.98
C GLY A 342 18.10 24.70 23.62
N ASP A 343 18.34 25.40 24.72
CA ASP A 343 19.62 25.36 25.46
C ASP A 343 19.70 24.19 26.47
N GLY A 344 18.59 23.46 26.66
CA GLY A 344 18.53 22.31 27.56
C GLY A 344 19.23 21.07 26.99
N PRO A 345 19.56 20.08 27.84
CA PRO A 345 20.11 18.80 27.38
C PRO A 345 19.06 17.99 26.62
N VAL A 346 19.51 17.15 25.70
CA VAL A 346 18.68 16.11 25.07
C VAL A 346 18.80 14.85 25.91
N GLU A 347 17.67 14.32 26.38
CA GLU A 347 17.62 13.16 27.26
C GLU A 347 17.26 11.90 26.47
N LEU A 348 18.10 10.88 26.53
CA LEU A 348 17.86 9.55 25.98
C LEU A 348 17.66 8.56 27.12
N SER A 349 16.45 8.03 27.26
CA SER A 349 16.06 7.20 28.40
C SER A 349 15.13 6.07 27.99
N ARG A 350 14.94 5.10 28.89
CA ARG A 350 13.93 4.06 28.71
C ARG A 350 12.55 4.63 29.04
N ALA A 351 11.59 4.48 28.14
CA ALA A 351 10.21 4.85 28.44
C ALA A 351 9.60 3.86 29.45
N PRO A 352 8.74 4.34 30.37
CA PRO A 352 8.02 3.47 31.30
C PRO A 352 7.11 2.50 30.53
N ALA A 353 6.99 1.26 31.01
CA ALA A 353 6.05 0.31 30.42
C ALA A 353 4.62 0.87 30.53
N THR A 354 3.86 0.75 29.44
CA THR A 354 2.47 1.23 29.37
C THR A 354 1.55 0.11 28.85
N PRO A 355 0.30 0.02 29.34
CA PRO A 355 -0.72 -0.87 28.79
C PRO A 355 -1.00 -0.66 27.30
N ASP A 356 -0.73 0.53 26.76
CA ASP A 356 -0.97 0.86 25.34
C ASP A 356 0.01 0.15 24.39
N HIS A 357 1.20 -0.22 24.89
CA HIS A 357 2.25 -0.90 24.12
C HIS A 357 2.69 -2.21 24.81
N PRO A 358 1.81 -3.21 24.94
CA PRO A 358 2.09 -4.43 25.69
C PRO A 358 3.16 -5.28 25.00
N GLY A 359 4.17 -5.72 25.75
CA GLY A 359 5.26 -6.53 25.21
C GLY A 359 6.27 -5.76 24.35
N MET A 360 6.23 -4.43 24.39
CA MET A 360 7.20 -3.56 23.73
C MET A 360 8.15 -2.90 24.75
N VAL A 361 9.35 -2.55 24.28
CA VAL A 361 10.27 -1.64 24.96
C VAL A 361 10.21 -0.29 24.26
N GLY A 362 10.10 0.78 25.05
CA GLY A 362 10.16 2.15 24.55
C GLY A 362 11.54 2.77 24.81
N LEU A 363 12.13 3.38 23.78
CA LEU A 363 13.30 4.24 23.88
C LEU A 363 12.85 5.69 23.62
N ARG A 364 13.02 6.56 24.62
CA ARG A 364 12.51 7.94 24.62
C ARG A 364 13.66 8.92 24.41
N VAL A 365 13.46 9.84 23.47
CA VAL A 365 14.26 11.05 23.29
C VAL A 365 13.41 12.24 23.72
N ARG A 366 13.84 12.98 24.75
CA ARG A 366 13.18 14.18 25.25
C ARG A 366 14.07 15.40 25.01
N ASP A 367 13.45 16.47 24.54
CA ASP A 367 14.03 17.80 24.43
C ASP A 367 13.24 18.82 25.27
N HIS A 368 13.83 19.99 25.51
CA HIS A 368 13.24 21.10 26.28
C HIS A 368 13.02 22.33 25.40
N GLY A 369 12.72 22.09 24.13
CA GLY A 369 12.60 23.11 23.10
C GLY A 369 11.28 23.87 23.10
N GLU A 370 10.97 24.45 21.94
CA GLU A 370 9.72 25.19 21.72
C GLU A 370 8.46 24.31 21.73
N GLY A 371 8.63 22.99 21.69
CA GLY A 371 7.52 22.05 21.52
C GLY A 371 6.83 22.17 20.16
N VAL A 372 5.81 21.34 19.96
CA VAL A 372 5.05 21.24 18.72
C VAL A 372 3.56 21.43 19.04
N PRO A 373 2.88 22.39 18.39
CA PRO A 373 1.42 22.51 18.46
C PRO A 373 0.70 21.21 18.05
N ALA A 374 -0.39 20.89 18.75
CA ALA A 374 -1.11 19.62 18.60
C ALA A 374 -1.64 19.39 17.18
N GLU A 375 -1.99 20.44 16.45
CA GLU A 375 -2.46 20.36 15.06
C GLU A 375 -1.38 19.86 14.08
N HIS A 376 -0.10 19.95 14.46
CA HIS A 376 1.02 19.54 13.62
C HIS A 376 1.50 18.13 13.92
N ILE A 377 1.26 17.61 15.12
CA ILE A 377 1.75 16.29 15.57
C ILE A 377 1.37 15.16 14.59
N PRO A 378 0.12 15.02 14.11
CA PRO A 378 -0.24 13.93 13.18
C PRO A 378 0.52 13.97 11.86
N ARG A 379 1.02 15.15 11.49
CA ARG A 379 1.66 15.43 10.20
C ARG A 379 3.18 15.40 10.26
N LEU A 380 3.79 15.36 11.45
CA LEU A 380 5.25 15.37 11.62
C LEU A 380 5.97 14.20 10.93
N THR A 381 5.26 13.10 10.70
CA THR A 381 5.79 11.92 9.99
C THR A 381 5.50 11.94 8.49
N GLU A 382 4.82 12.98 7.97
CA GLU A 382 4.68 13.22 6.53
C GLU A 382 6.04 13.61 5.93
N ARG A 383 6.31 13.14 4.71
CA ARG A 383 7.55 13.45 3.99
C ARG A 383 7.62 14.95 3.68
N PHE A 384 8.79 15.56 3.91
CA PHE A 384 9.05 16.99 3.71
C PHE A 384 8.20 17.95 4.56
N TYR A 385 7.39 17.44 5.49
CA TYR A 385 6.56 18.28 6.34
C TYR A 385 7.39 18.94 7.45
N ARG A 386 7.11 20.22 7.69
CA ARG A 386 7.85 21.07 8.63
C ARG A 386 6.91 22.12 9.19
N VAL A 387 6.94 22.32 10.51
CA VAL A 387 6.16 23.37 11.18
C VAL A 387 6.59 24.77 10.71
N SER A 388 7.91 25.01 10.62
CA SER A 388 8.47 26.27 10.09
C SER A 388 9.54 26.01 9.05
N VAL A 389 9.22 26.31 7.78
CA VAL A 389 10.13 26.12 6.64
C VAL A 389 11.38 26.99 6.76
N LYS A 390 11.23 28.25 7.17
CA LYS A 390 12.35 29.21 7.24
C LYS A 390 13.38 28.81 8.30
N ARG A 391 12.93 28.52 9.52
CA ARG A 391 13.80 28.13 10.66
C ARG A 391 14.43 26.77 10.43
N SER A 392 13.65 25.81 9.95
CA SER A 392 14.18 24.47 9.74
C SER A 392 15.22 24.47 8.61
N ARG A 393 15.08 25.32 7.57
CA ARG A 393 16.08 25.45 6.49
C ARG A 393 17.40 26.03 7.01
N SER A 394 17.36 27.04 7.88
CA SER A 394 18.59 27.57 8.52
C SER A 394 19.26 26.53 9.41
N GLN A 395 18.51 25.58 9.96
CA GLN A 395 19.02 24.46 10.76
C GLN A 395 19.40 23.22 9.94
N GLY A 396 19.33 23.29 8.61
CA GLY A 396 19.73 22.19 7.72
C GLY A 396 18.77 21.01 7.68
N GLY A 397 17.54 21.12 8.20
CA GLY A 397 16.57 20.02 8.17
C GLY A 397 16.16 19.65 6.73
N THR A 398 16.03 18.37 6.45
CA THR A 398 15.49 17.83 5.18
C THR A 398 13.97 17.69 5.22
N GLY A 399 13.41 17.51 6.43
CA GLY A 399 11.98 17.16 6.61
C GLY A 399 11.68 15.69 6.32
N LEU A 400 12.71 14.85 6.15
CA LEU A 400 12.57 13.41 5.91
C LEU A 400 12.86 12.56 7.16
N GLY A 401 13.61 13.09 8.14
CA GLY A 401 14.06 12.31 9.30
C GLY A 401 12.93 11.56 10.04
N LEU A 402 11.83 12.23 10.41
CA LEU A 402 10.71 11.57 11.09
C LEU A 402 9.92 10.60 10.19
N ALA A 403 9.90 10.85 8.88
CA ALA A 403 9.32 9.89 7.93
C ALA A 403 10.17 8.61 7.85
N ILE A 404 11.50 8.77 7.84
CA ILE A 404 12.45 7.64 7.90
C ILE A 404 12.25 6.85 9.20
N VAL A 405 12.18 7.53 10.35
CA VAL A 405 11.89 6.88 11.65
C VAL A 405 10.60 6.06 11.59
N LYS A 406 9.52 6.64 11.05
CA LYS A 406 8.23 5.93 10.91
C LYS A 406 8.34 4.67 10.05
N HIS A 407 9.02 4.74 8.90
CA HIS A 407 9.17 3.58 8.01
C HIS A 407 10.09 2.51 8.60
N ILE A 408 11.16 2.91 9.29
CA ILE A 408 12.03 1.98 10.03
C ILE A 408 11.20 1.24 11.07
N LEU A 409 10.45 1.96 11.90
CA LEU A 409 9.60 1.34 12.92
C LEU A 409 8.53 0.43 12.30
N SER A 410 7.88 0.85 11.22
CA SER A 410 6.88 0.02 10.52
C SER A 410 7.48 -1.31 10.06
N ARG A 411 8.68 -1.27 9.47
CA ARG A 411 9.43 -2.48 9.07
C ARG A 411 9.81 -3.35 10.28
N HIS A 412 10.09 -2.75 11.44
CA HIS A 412 10.42 -3.42 12.70
C HIS A 412 9.19 -3.83 13.53
N ARG A 413 7.96 -3.62 13.02
CA ARG A 413 6.70 -3.82 13.76
C ARG A 413 6.64 -3.01 15.07
N GLY A 414 7.31 -1.86 15.07
CA GLY A 414 7.32 -0.88 16.14
C GLY A 414 6.40 0.30 15.88
N GLU A 415 6.29 1.18 16.86
CA GLU A 415 5.41 2.35 16.84
C GLU A 415 6.15 3.60 17.33
N LEU A 416 5.77 4.76 16.79
CA LEU A 416 6.31 6.06 17.22
C LEU A 416 5.24 6.82 17.99
N SER A 417 5.51 7.15 19.25
CA SER A 417 4.67 8.03 20.05
C SER A 417 5.32 9.41 20.19
N ILE A 418 4.53 10.45 20.03
CA ILE A 418 4.99 11.85 20.10
C ILE A 418 4.12 12.57 21.13
N GLU A 419 4.75 13.07 22.18
CA GLU A 419 4.14 13.90 23.21
C GLU A 419 4.83 15.26 23.19
N SER A 420 4.09 16.35 23.03
CA SER A 420 4.69 17.68 23.02
C SER A 420 3.69 18.74 23.45
N THR A 421 4.18 19.70 24.23
CA THR A 421 3.45 20.88 24.67
C THR A 421 4.24 22.10 24.22
N PRO A 422 3.62 23.08 23.54
CA PRO A 422 4.31 24.32 23.16
C PRO A 422 4.96 25.01 24.37
N GLY A 423 6.26 25.29 24.27
CA GLY A 423 7.08 25.92 25.30
C GLY A 423 7.67 24.98 26.36
N GLU A 424 7.30 23.69 26.38
CA GLU A 424 7.80 22.70 27.35
C GLU A 424 8.68 21.60 26.71
N GLY A 425 8.88 21.67 25.40
CA GLY A 425 9.64 20.68 24.63
C GLY A 425 8.82 19.52 24.06
N SER A 426 9.53 18.49 23.61
CA SER A 426 8.92 17.32 22.96
C SER A 426 9.55 16.03 23.45
N SER A 427 8.77 14.96 23.46
CA SER A 427 9.20 13.59 23.75
C SER A 427 8.80 12.68 22.60
N PHE A 428 9.78 12.06 21.98
CA PHE A 428 9.62 11.08 20.91
C PHE A 428 9.99 9.70 21.46
N THR A 429 9.06 8.74 21.41
CA THR A 429 9.29 7.39 21.93
C THR A 429 9.20 6.36 20.81
N LEU A 430 10.28 5.61 20.62
CA LEU A 430 10.38 4.46 19.71
C LEU A 430 9.95 3.20 20.48
N TRP A 431 8.82 2.61 20.14
CA TRP A 431 8.36 1.34 20.71
C TRP A 431 8.73 0.18 19.81
N LEU A 432 9.41 -0.84 20.37
CA LEU A 432 9.86 -2.01 19.63
C LEU A 432 9.42 -3.30 20.34
N PRO A 433 8.95 -4.34 19.61
CA PRO A 433 8.62 -5.62 20.22
C PRO A 433 9.85 -6.24 20.89
N VAL A 434 9.72 -6.58 22.17
CA VAL A 434 10.77 -7.34 22.87
C VAL A 434 10.67 -8.79 22.45
N GLU A 435 11.79 -9.42 22.11
CA GLU A 435 11.76 -10.87 21.98
C GLU A 435 11.57 -11.46 23.37
N ARG A 436 10.43 -12.13 23.59
CA ARG A 436 10.24 -12.93 24.80
C ARG A 436 11.36 -13.96 24.79
N ALA A 437 12.22 -13.93 25.82
CA ALA A 437 13.12 -15.03 26.11
C ALA A 437 12.26 -16.31 26.08
N GLY A 438 12.51 -17.17 25.09
CA GLY A 438 11.64 -18.29 24.79
C GLY A 438 11.40 -19.12 26.04
N ALA A 439 10.13 -19.43 26.31
CA ALA A 439 9.82 -20.70 26.95
C ALA A 439 10.53 -21.79 26.13
N PRO A 440 11.18 -22.78 26.77
CA PRO A 440 11.89 -23.81 26.04
C PRO A 440 10.93 -24.41 25.02
N ALA A 441 11.39 -24.52 23.77
CA ALA A 441 10.70 -25.27 22.74
C ALA A 441 10.33 -26.61 23.37
N ALA A 442 9.04 -26.93 23.37
CA ALA A 442 8.57 -28.25 23.77
C ALA A 442 9.42 -29.24 22.98
N GLU A 443 10.28 -29.97 23.69
CA GLU A 443 11.05 -31.07 23.12
C GLU A 443 10.03 -32.00 22.48
N ASP A 444 10.27 -32.28 21.20
CA ASP A 444 9.65 -33.36 20.46
C ASP A 444 9.62 -34.59 21.37
N ASP A 445 8.41 -35.03 21.69
CA ASP A 445 8.12 -36.28 22.38
C ASP A 445 8.50 -37.42 21.43
N ALA A 446 9.79 -37.72 21.36
CA ALA A 446 10.32 -38.89 20.69
C ALA A 446 10.06 -40.10 21.61
N PRO A 447 9.40 -41.17 21.12
CA PRO A 447 9.14 -42.35 21.92
C PRO A 447 10.48 -43.04 22.24
N GLY A 448 10.78 -43.19 23.53
CA GLY A 448 12.01 -43.82 24.02
C GLY A 448 12.17 -45.27 23.56
N PRO A 449 13.41 -45.78 23.44
CA PRO A 449 13.66 -47.13 23.00
C PRO A 449 13.39 -48.15 24.13
N ASP A 450 12.70 -49.19 23.71
CA ASP A 450 12.60 -50.55 24.25
C ASP A 450 13.52 -50.88 25.45
N ALA A 451 12.91 -51.17 26.60
CA ALA A 451 13.58 -51.75 27.75
C ALA A 451 12.77 -52.92 28.32
N GLY A 452 13.14 -54.12 27.85
CA GLY A 452 13.48 -55.23 28.74
C GLY A 452 12.33 -55.97 29.42
N VAL A 453 11.95 -57.10 28.81
CA VAL A 453 11.34 -58.24 29.48
C VAL A 453 12.23 -58.73 30.63
N PRO A 454 11.65 -59.13 31.78
CA PRO A 454 12.11 -60.34 32.45
C PRO A 454 11.00 -61.38 32.62
N ALA A 455 11.38 -62.63 32.37
CA ALA A 455 10.54 -63.82 32.49
C ALA A 455 10.13 -64.12 33.95
N PRO A 456 8.95 -64.72 34.20
CA PRO A 456 8.65 -65.30 35.51
C PRO A 456 9.21 -66.73 35.62
N SER A 457 10.11 -66.93 36.58
CA SER A 457 10.53 -68.24 37.06
C SER A 457 9.39 -68.91 37.84
N HIS A 458 9.10 -70.17 37.51
CA HIS A 458 8.20 -71.04 38.27
C HIS A 458 8.66 -71.24 39.73
N ALA A 459 7.72 -71.12 40.67
CA ALA A 459 7.76 -71.81 41.96
C ALA A 459 6.36 -72.31 42.33
N THR A 460 6.35 -73.61 42.60
CA THR A 460 5.31 -74.59 42.96
C THR A 460 4.40 -74.22 44.14
N GLY A 461 3.15 -74.71 44.13
CA GLY A 461 2.50 -75.20 45.36
C GLY A 461 0.99 -74.97 45.50
N ALA A 462 0.18 -75.91 45.00
CA ALA A 462 -0.98 -76.58 45.63
C ALA A 462 -1.98 -77.05 44.57
#